data_AF-A0A7R9PR30-F1
#
_entry.id   AF-A0A7R9PR30-F1
#
_cell.length_a   1.000
_cell.length_b   1.000
_cell.length_c   1.000
_cell.angle_alpha   90.00
_cell.angle_beta   90.00
_cell.angle_gamma   90.00
#
_symmetry.space_group_name_H-M   'P 1'
#
loop_
_entity.id
_entity.type
_entity.pdbx_description
1 polymer ?
#
loop_
_entity_poly.entity_id
_entity_poly.type
_entity_poly.pdbx_seq_one_letter_code
_entity_poly.pdbx_strand_id
1 'polypeptide(L)'
;MTGRIEVRISVGCTEALAIQAAVNTLVGNNSVDDAIIKALEKLRAEMKTGNAELNIPPLEPLQIQHLDFNLGENLAVVNGSLDNLYITGLSSFVIDEISNDLANLKARFGLSFTEVDFKGIYDISGSVLNSLDIFGNGPFTLNLTELHTKGDVIISSEDGTENSPIVITSLDIDFTLEGFKANFANILGGGAAGDLINSIINDNGLDIISQYKEEIRSFISKTFIGFVNERLQSYTLKEILDYLGVIRSSRMRVTVLRRSSGPTSSGPTNVLYKRAPPSGTGRSLKTLSGRAFLGNVTDGVSTH
;
A
#
# COMPACT_ATOMS: atom_id res chain seq x y z
N MET A 1 14.81 -26.31 60.42
CA MET A 1 15.03 -24.90 60.03
C MET A 1 15.51 -24.89 58.58
N THR A 2 14.66 -24.47 57.65
CA THR A 2 14.95 -24.49 56.21
C THR A 2 15.21 -23.07 55.74
N GLY A 3 16.48 -22.72 55.50
CA GLY A 3 16.87 -21.39 55.05
C GLY A 3 16.53 -21.17 53.59
N ARG A 4 15.72 -20.14 53.30
CA ARG A 4 15.41 -19.69 51.93
C ARG A 4 16.52 -18.73 51.49
N ILE A 5 17.27 -19.07 50.44
CA ILE A 5 18.29 -18.17 49.88
C ILE A 5 17.58 -17.20 48.94
N GLU A 6 17.40 -15.94 49.36
CA GLU A 6 17.00 -14.86 48.46
C GLU A 6 18.23 -14.28 47.74
N VAL A 7 18.33 -14.53 46.44
CA VAL A 7 19.31 -13.85 45.58
C VAL A 7 18.71 -12.50 45.17
N ARG A 8 19.03 -11.44 45.93
CA ARG A 8 18.70 -10.06 45.53
C ARG A 8 19.68 -9.57 44.47
N ILE A 9 19.23 -9.55 43.21
CA ILE A 9 19.96 -8.87 42.14
C ILE A 9 19.70 -7.36 42.28
N SER A 10 20.72 -6.64 42.74
CA SER A 10 20.75 -5.18 42.76
C SER A 10 21.09 -4.65 41.37
N VAL A 11 20.07 -4.45 40.52
CA VAL A 11 20.23 -3.75 39.24
C VAL A 11 20.28 -2.25 39.50
N GLY A 12 21.30 -1.56 39.01
CA GLY A 12 21.41 -0.11 39.20
C GLY A 12 20.27 0.63 38.50
N CYS A 13 19.76 1.73 39.08
CA CYS A 13 18.65 2.49 38.49
C CYS A 13 18.94 2.95 37.05
N THR A 14 20.20 3.26 36.74
CA THR A 14 20.71 3.56 35.39
C THR A 14 20.68 2.36 34.43
N GLU A 15 20.94 1.14 34.91
CA GLU A 15 20.87 -0.08 34.09
C GLU A 15 19.41 -0.47 33.82
N ALA A 16 18.53 -0.32 34.81
CA ALA A 16 17.09 -0.52 34.62
C ALA A 16 16.51 0.49 33.61
N LEU A 17 16.93 1.76 33.66
CA LEU A 17 16.59 2.77 32.66
C LEU A 17 17.17 2.46 31.27
N ALA A 18 18.41 1.96 31.19
CA ALA A 18 19.02 1.56 29.91
C ALA A 18 18.34 0.32 29.31
N ILE A 19 17.95 -0.66 30.14
CA ILE A 19 17.18 -1.83 29.72
C ILE A 19 15.78 -1.41 29.29
N GLN A 20 15.09 -0.54 30.04
CA GLN A 20 13.77 -0.03 29.64
C GLN A 20 13.85 0.79 28.35
N ALA A 21 14.89 1.62 28.18
CA ALA A 21 15.13 2.34 26.93
C ALA A 21 15.45 1.40 25.77
N ALA A 22 16.25 0.35 25.98
CA ALA A 22 16.56 -0.66 24.97
C ALA A 22 15.33 -1.50 24.60
N VAL A 23 14.51 -1.90 25.57
CA VAL A 23 13.21 -2.56 25.36
C VAL A 23 12.29 -1.61 24.58
N ASN A 24 12.14 -0.36 24.99
CA ASN A 24 11.35 0.64 24.26
C ASN A 24 11.92 0.93 22.85
N THR A 25 13.22 0.75 22.61
CA THR A 25 13.84 0.89 21.28
C THR A 25 13.61 -0.36 20.43
N LEU A 26 13.60 -1.56 21.02
CA LEU A 26 13.31 -2.83 20.33
C LEU A 26 11.81 -3.05 20.09
N VAL A 27 10.95 -2.42 20.90
CA VAL A 27 9.48 -2.44 20.78
C VAL A 27 8.97 -1.21 20.02
N GLY A 28 9.74 -0.12 19.96
CA GLY A 28 9.33 1.17 19.36
C GLY A 28 9.97 1.52 18.01
N ASN A 29 11.03 0.83 17.57
CA ASN A 29 11.51 0.89 16.19
C ASN A 29 11.16 -0.42 15.47
N ASN A 30 9.87 -0.60 15.16
CA ASN A 30 9.41 -1.69 14.32
C ASN A 30 10.03 -1.55 12.92
N SER A 31 11.02 -2.39 12.63
CA SER A 31 11.59 -2.50 11.27
C SER A 31 10.57 -2.94 10.23
N VAL A 32 9.38 -3.38 10.65
CA VAL A 32 8.23 -3.73 9.82
C VAL A 32 7.36 -2.51 9.51
N ASP A 33 7.04 -1.63 10.46
CA ASP A 33 6.36 -0.33 10.18
C ASP A 33 7.17 0.50 9.18
N ASP A 34 8.47 0.61 9.46
CA ASP A 34 9.48 1.27 8.62
C ASP A 34 9.56 0.66 7.20
N ALA A 35 9.11 -0.57 7.04
CA ALA A 35 9.06 -1.32 5.80
C ALA A 35 7.71 -1.18 5.08
N ILE A 36 6.60 -1.18 5.82
CA ILE A 36 5.25 -0.88 5.32
C ILE A 36 5.21 0.56 4.78
N ILE A 37 5.85 1.52 5.45
CA ILE A 37 5.98 2.90 4.96
C ILE A 37 6.73 2.92 3.62
N LYS A 38 7.91 2.27 3.53
CA LYS A 38 8.67 2.16 2.26
C LYS A 38 7.89 1.42 1.17
N ALA A 39 7.05 0.47 1.56
CA ALA A 39 6.21 -0.28 0.66
C ALA A 39 5.11 0.56 0.02
N LEU A 40 4.40 1.31 0.85
CA LEU A 40 3.38 2.27 0.42
C LEU A 40 4.01 3.37 -0.45
N GLU A 41 5.20 3.87 -0.08
CA GLU A 41 5.96 4.81 -0.91
C GLU A 41 6.33 4.26 -2.30
N LYS A 42 6.78 3.00 -2.37
CA LYS A 42 7.05 2.32 -3.65
C LYS A 42 5.78 2.14 -4.47
N LEU A 43 4.71 1.66 -3.83
CA LEU A 43 3.39 1.52 -4.46
C LEU A 43 2.92 2.87 -5.02
N ARG A 44 3.00 3.95 -4.25
CA ARG A 44 2.62 5.33 -4.65
C ARG A 44 3.32 5.78 -5.93
N ALA A 45 4.62 5.51 -6.04
CA ALA A 45 5.39 5.81 -7.25
C ALA A 45 4.94 4.99 -8.47
N GLU A 46 4.52 3.74 -8.24
CA GLU A 46 4.11 2.78 -9.27
C GLU A 46 2.62 2.89 -9.65
N MET A 47 1.76 3.54 -8.85
CA MET A 47 0.32 3.66 -9.12
C MET A 47 0.01 4.21 -10.53
N LYS A 48 0.83 5.12 -11.06
CA LYS A 48 0.61 5.71 -12.40
C LYS A 48 1.02 4.80 -13.56
N THR A 49 1.91 3.84 -13.33
CA THR A 49 2.44 2.94 -14.36
C THR A 49 1.95 1.50 -14.22
N GLY A 50 1.41 1.14 -13.05
CA GLY A 50 1.27 -0.24 -12.61
C GLY A 50 2.63 -0.90 -12.36
N ASN A 51 2.59 -2.19 -12.02
CA ASN A 51 3.73 -3.09 -12.04
C ASN A 51 3.35 -4.40 -12.76
N ALA A 52 3.94 -4.64 -13.92
CA ALA A 52 3.66 -5.83 -14.73
C ALA A 52 4.25 -7.15 -14.17
N GLU A 53 5.32 -7.09 -13.37
CA GLU A 53 5.89 -8.27 -12.70
C GLU A 53 4.96 -8.80 -11.60
N LEU A 54 4.21 -7.90 -10.94
CA LEU A 54 3.21 -8.22 -9.91
C LEU A 54 1.77 -8.28 -10.44
N ASN A 55 1.55 -8.19 -11.75
CA ASN A 55 0.22 -8.10 -12.37
C ASN A 55 -0.67 -6.98 -11.75
N ILE A 56 -0.04 -5.91 -11.25
CA ILE A 56 -0.73 -4.73 -10.70
C ILE A 56 -0.98 -3.77 -11.87
N PRO A 57 -2.23 -3.53 -12.29
CA PRO A 57 -2.52 -2.53 -13.31
C PRO A 57 -2.25 -1.11 -12.78
N PRO A 58 -2.22 -0.08 -13.64
CA PRO A 58 -2.29 1.31 -13.18
C PRO A 58 -3.47 1.52 -12.23
N LEU A 59 -3.20 2.19 -11.12
CA LEU A 59 -4.13 2.54 -10.03
C LEU A 59 -4.39 4.06 -9.98
N GLU A 60 -3.89 4.82 -10.96
CA GLU A 60 -4.07 6.25 -11.13
C GLU A 60 -4.20 6.57 -12.64
N PRO A 61 -5.41 6.77 -13.19
CA PRO A 61 -6.70 6.58 -12.53
C PRO A 61 -6.94 5.10 -12.16
N LEU A 62 -7.50 4.86 -10.98
CA LEU A 62 -8.09 3.56 -10.66
C LEU A 62 -9.38 3.41 -11.47
N GLN A 63 -9.51 2.29 -12.19
CA GLN A 63 -10.66 1.98 -13.05
C GLN A 63 -11.45 0.83 -12.46
N ILE A 64 -12.75 1.03 -12.27
CA ILE A 64 -13.71 0.02 -11.81
C ILE A 64 -14.83 -0.04 -12.86
N GLN A 65 -15.00 -1.20 -13.49
CA GLN A 65 -15.92 -1.34 -14.63
C GLN A 65 -17.38 -1.22 -14.23
N HIS A 66 -17.75 -1.84 -13.11
CA HIS A 66 -19.10 -1.88 -12.57
C HIS A 66 -19.03 -2.05 -11.05
N LEU A 67 -19.94 -1.40 -10.32
CA LEU A 67 -20.01 -1.45 -8.86
C LEU A 67 -21.44 -1.17 -8.38
N ASP A 68 -22.12 -2.21 -7.91
CA ASP A 68 -23.44 -2.10 -7.26
C ASP A 68 -23.31 -1.49 -5.86
N PHE A 69 -24.28 -0.65 -5.47
CA PHE A 69 -24.40 -0.13 -4.12
C PHE A 69 -25.86 -0.05 -3.65
N ASN A 70 -26.02 -0.13 -2.33
CA ASN A 70 -27.27 0.10 -1.62
C ASN A 70 -26.93 0.91 -0.36
N LEU A 71 -27.47 2.12 -0.28
CA LEU A 71 -27.36 3.01 0.87
C LEU A 71 -28.77 3.19 1.42
N GLY A 72 -29.01 2.76 2.66
CA GLY A 72 -30.35 2.73 3.23
C GLY A 72 -30.35 2.95 4.73
N GLU A 73 -30.77 4.15 5.14
CA GLU A 73 -30.84 4.56 6.55
C GLU A 73 -32.03 5.51 6.70
N ASN A 74 -32.98 5.15 7.58
CA ASN A 74 -34.14 5.90 8.11
C ASN A 74 -34.90 6.92 7.22
N LEU A 75 -34.21 7.91 6.67
CA LEU A 75 -34.72 9.00 5.85
C LEU A 75 -34.47 8.83 4.35
N ALA A 76 -33.60 7.93 3.89
CA ALA A 76 -33.52 7.57 2.48
C ALA A 76 -33.06 6.12 2.25
N VAL A 77 -33.51 5.56 1.13
CA VAL A 77 -33.01 4.30 0.58
C VAL A 77 -32.71 4.52 -0.90
N VAL A 78 -31.45 4.35 -1.31
CA VAL A 78 -30.97 4.51 -2.68
C VAL A 78 -30.23 3.24 -3.09
N ASN A 79 -30.69 2.64 -4.19
CA ASN A 79 -30.03 1.50 -4.84
C ASN A 79 -29.53 1.96 -6.21
N GLY A 80 -28.39 1.46 -6.63
CA GLY A 80 -27.86 1.80 -7.95
C GLY A 80 -26.56 1.11 -8.31
N SER A 81 -26.07 1.43 -9.51
CA SER A 81 -24.75 1.04 -9.99
C SER A 81 -23.91 2.26 -10.34
N LEU A 82 -22.58 2.08 -10.26
CA LEU A 82 -21.59 2.94 -10.86
C LEU A 82 -20.87 2.17 -11.96
N ASP A 83 -20.91 2.71 -13.18
CA ASP A 83 -20.38 2.09 -14.39
C ASP A 83 -19.27 2.95 -14.99
N ASN A 84 -18.17 2.30 -15.41
CA ASN A 84 -16.94 2.95 -15.89
C ASN A 84 -16.45 4.03 -14.92
N LEU A 85 -16.30 3.66 -13.64
CA LEU A 85 -15.83 4.53 -12.58
C LEU A 85 -14.31 4.73 -12.68
N TYR A 86 -13.89 5.98 -12.82
CA TYR A 86 -12.50 6.42 -12.73
C TYR A 86 -12.31 7.22 -11.44
N ILE A 87 -11.32 6.84 -10.65
CA ILE A 87 -10.92 7.55 -9.43
C ILE A 87 -9.51 8.09 -9.64
N THR A 88 -9.30 9.39 -9.46
CA THR A 88 -8.01 10.08 -9.55
C THR A 88 -7.65 10.79 -8.26
N GLY A 89 -6.35 11.03 -8.05
CA GLY A 89 -5.82 11.65 -6.83
C GLY A 89 -5.42 10.64 -5.75
N LEU A 90 -5.72 9.35 -5.92
CA LEU A 90 -5.32 8.30 -4.97
C LEU A 90 -3.80 8.22 -4.79
N SER A 91 -3.00 8.50 -5.82
CA SER A 91 -1.53 8.54 -5.73
C SER A 91 -0.97 9.79 -5.03
N SER A 92 -1.81 10.74 -4.62
CA SER A 92 -1.40 11.91 -3.85
C SER A 92 -1.22 11.65 -2.35
N PHE A 93 -1.57 10.45 -1.88
CA PHE A 93 -1.68 10.14 -0.46
C PHE A 93 -0.42 10.45 0.35
N VAL A 94 -0.64 10.95 1.57
CA VAL A 94 0.36 11.13 2.63
C VAL A 94 0.12 10.06 3.68
N ILE A 95 1.20 9.51 4.25
CA ILE A 95 1.13 8.52 5.33
C ILE A 95 1.23 9.27 6.67
N ASP A 96 0.16 9.24 7.44
CA ASP A 96 0.05 9.92 8.74
C ASP A 96 0.41 8.99 9.90
N GLU A 97 -0.04 7.73 9.84
CA GLU A 97 0.21 6.70 10.83
C GLU A 97 0.39 5.34 10.13
N ILE A 98 1.39 4.57 10.58
CA ILE A 98 1.48 3.12 10.36
C ILE A 98 1.94 2.51 11.69
N SER A 99 1.23 1.49 12.17
CA SER A 99 1.59 0.79 13.40
C SER A 99 1.13 -0.68 13.36
N ASN A 100 2.09 -1.60 13.35
CA ASN A 100 1.85 -3.03 13.28
C ASN A 100 1.66 -3.68 14.66
N ASP A 101 0.78 -4.67 14.73
CA ASP A 101 0.71 -5.67 15.77
C ASP A 101 0.84 -7.06 15.13
N LEU A 102 2.09 -7.52 15.05
CA LEU A 102 2.44 -8.81 14.45
C LEU A 102 1.91 -10.00 15.24
N ALA A 103 1.63 -9.85 16.53
CA ALA A 103 1.07 -10.94 17.35
C ALA A 103 -0.39 -11.21 16.99
N ASN A 104 -1.12 -10.16 16.57
CA ASN A 104 -2.52 -10.24 16.15
C ASN A 104 -2.72 -10.13 14.63
N LEU A 105 -1.65 -10.15 13.83
CA LEU A 105 -1.65 -9.92 12.37
C LEU A 105 -2.49 -8.71 11.93
N LYS A 106 -2.39 -7.64 12.73
CA LYS A 106 -3.17 -6.42 12.60
C LYS A 106 -2.23 -5.26 12.26
N ALA A 107 -2.64 -4.35 11.39
CA ALA A 107 -1.94 -3.09 11.17
C ALA A 107 -2.92 -1.93 11.23
N ARG A 108 -2.53 -0.88 11.96
CA ARG A 108 -3.18 0.41 11.91
C ARG A 108 -2.58 1.26 10.80
N PHE A 109 -3.44 2.02 10.12
CA PHE A 109 -3.04 3.00 9.13
C PHE A 109 -3.77 4.34 9.33
N GLY A 110 -3.12 5.42 8.90
CA GLY A 110 -3.70 6.73 8.66
C GLY A 110 -3.16 7.26 7.34
N LEU A 111 -4.05 7.60 6.40
CA LEU A 111 -3.71 8.12 5.08
C LEU A 111 -4.56 9.37 4.77
N SER A 112 -3.91 10.44 4.34
CA SER A 112 -4.54 11.71 3.97
C SER A 112 -4.39 12.02 2.48
N PHE A 113 -5.41 12.60 1.87
CA PHE A 113 -5.48 12.94 0.46
C PHE A 113 -5.99 14.38 0.32
N THR A 114 -5.21 15.26 -0.31
CA THR A 114 -5.62 16.66 -0.55
C THR A 114 -6.86 16.75 -1.44
N GLU A 115 -6.91 15.93 -2.50
CA GLU A 115 -8.02 15.92 -3.46
C GLU A 115 -8.19 14.52 -4.05
N VAL A 116 -9.42 14.01 -4.08
CA VAL A 116 -9.80 12.76 -4.73
C VAL A 116 -11.03 12.99 -5.60
N ASP A 117 -10.88 12.77 -6.90
CA ASP A 117 -11.94 12.91 -7.90
C ASP A 117 -12.47 11.55 -8.33
N PHE A 118 -13.78 11.48 -8.52
CA PHE A 118 -14.53 10.35 -9.04
C PHE A 118 -15.32 10.84 -10.24
N LYS A 119 -15.31 10.07 -11.33
CA LYS A 119 -16.17 10.29 -12.49
C LYS A 119 -16.59 8.96 -13.08
N GLY A 120 -17.81 8.89 -13.59
CA GLY A 120 -18.35 7.69 -14.21
C GLY A 120 -19.77 7.90 -14.67
N ILE A 121 -20.46 6.80 -14.93
CA ILE A 121 -21.90 6.77 -15.15
C ILE A 121 -22.55 6.25 -13.86
N TYR A 122 -23.63 6.89 -13.42
CA TYR A 122 -24.48 6.38 -12.35
C TYR A 122 -25.83 5.97 -12.93
N ASP A 123 -26.47 4.98 -12.31
CA ASP A 123 -27.91 4.70 -12.44
C ASP A 123 -28.44 4.45 -11.03
N ILE A 124 -29.42 5.25 -10.58
CA ILE A 124 -30.02 5.13 -9.25
C ILE A 124 -31.54 5.14 -9.29
N SER A 125 -32.12 4.39 -8.34
CA SER A 125 -33.51 4.50 -7.94
C SER A 125 -33.65 4.35 -6.43
N GLY A 126 -34.60 5.08 -5.85
CA GLY A 126 -34.75 5.13 -4.40
C GLY A 126 -35.86 6.06 -3.94
N SER A 127 -35.96 6.25 -2.64
CA SER A 127 -36.88 7.23 -2.05
C SER A 127 -36.21 7.97 -0.89
N VAL A 128 -36.60 9.24 -0.75
CA VAL A 128 -36.19 10.17 0.30
C VAL A 128 -37.41 10.60 1.09
N LEU A 129 -37.25 10.78 2.41
CA LEU A 129 -38.31 11.08 3.38
C LEU A 129 -39.53 10.15 3.26
N ASN A 130 -39.30 8.89 2.87
CA ASN A 130 -40.31 7.85 2.66
C ASN A 130 -41.47 8.27 1.72
N SER A 131 -41.28 9.27 0.86
CA SER A 131 -42.37 9.88 0.08
C SER A 131 -41.95 10.60 -1.21
N LEU A 132 -40.67 10.97 -1.37
CA LEU A 132 -40.13 11.55 -2.59
C LEU A 132 -39.29 10.48 -3.31
N ASP A 133 -39.77 9.97 -4.44
CA ASP A 133 -38.99 9.06 -5.28
C ASP A 133 -37.84 9.83 -5.93
N ILE A 134 -36.62 9.30 -5.80
CA ILE A 134 -35.43 9.79 -6.48
C ILE A 134 -34.97 8.75 -7.50
N PHE A 135 -34.74 9.22 -8.71
CA PHE A 135 -34.20 8.45 -9.81
C PHE A 135 -33.27 9.32 -10.65
N GLY A 136 -32.40 8.68 -11.43
CA GLY A 136 -31.61 9.37 -12.44
C GLY A 136 -30.50 8.48 -12.96
N ASN A 137 -30.12 8.72 -14.21
CA ASN A 137 -29.01 8.01 -14.83
C ASN A 137 -28.24 8.92 -15.81
N GLY A 138 -26.92 8.82 -15.79
CA GLY A 138 -26.07 9.64 -16.63
C GLY A 138 -24.65 9.80 -16.08
N PRO A 139 -23.86 10.72 -16.66
CA PRO A 139 -22.56 11.06 -16.12
C PRO A 139 -22.67 11.71 -14.73
N PHE A 140 -21.74 11.37 -13.84
CA PHE A 140 -21.52 12.11 -12.61
C PHE A 140 -20.05 12.50 -12.42
N THR A 141 -19.84 13.51 -11.58
CA THR A 141 -18.54 13.84 -10.99
C THR A 141 -18.72 14.05 -9.50
N LEU A 142 -17.77 13.56 -8.70
CA LEU A 142 -17.68 13.78 -7.26
C LEU A 142 -16.22 14.13 -6.92
N ASN A 143 -16.02 15.14 -6.10
CA ASN A 143 -14.73 15.64 -5.65
C ASN A 143 -14.75 15.72 -4.13
N LEU A 144 -13.73 15.14 -3.49
CA LEU A 144 -13.53 15.15 -2.04
C LEU A 144 -12.20 15.88 -1.75
N THR A 145 -12.21 16.87 -0.86
CA THR A 145 -11.00 17.64 -0.49
C THR A 145 -10.65 17.47 0.98
N GLU A 146 -9.35 17.37 1.27
CA GLU A 146 -8.79 17.05 2.58
C GLU A 146 -9.45 15.80 3.19
N LEU A 147 -9.45 14.71 2.42
CA LEU A 147 -9.94 13.41 2.85
C LEU A 147 -8.89 12.76 3.75
N HIS A 148 -9.18 12.65 5.04
CA HIS A 148 -8.39 11.91 6.00
C HIS A 148 -9.06 10.55 6.26
N THR A 149 -8.28 9.47 6.13
CA THR A 149 -8.71 8.11 6.43
C THR A 149 -7.83 7.53 7.53
N LYS A 150 -8.41 6.69 8.38
CA LYS A 150 -7.67 5.92 9.38
C LYS A 150 -8.38 4.60 9.61
N GLY A 151 -7.67 3.60 10.08
CA GLY A 151 -8.31 2.32 10.32
C GLY A 151 -7.37 1.23 10.77
N ASP A 152 -7.96 0.07 10.95
CA ASP A 152 -7.30 -1.16 11.32
C ASP A 152 -7.57 -2.21 10.23
N VAL A 153 -6.51 -2.76 9.64
CA VAL A 153 -6.57 -3.90 8.71
C VAL A 153 -6.09 -5.17 9.42
N ILE A 154 -6.76 -6.30 9.16
CA ILE A 154 -6.35 -7.62 9.64
C ILE A 154 -6.03 -8.49 8.43
N ILE A 155 -4.84 -9.10 8.45
CA ILE A 155 -4.37 -10.03 7.43
C ILE A 155 -4.32 -11.46 7.97
N SER A 156 -4.46 -12.44 7.08
CA SER A 156 -4.23 -13.85 7.35
C SER A 156 -3.52 -14.49 6.16
N SER A 157 -2.85 -15.61 6.37
CA SER A 157 -2.57 -16.56 5.30
C SER A 157 -3.81 -17.43 5.05
N GLU A 158 -4.03 -17.81 3.79
CA GLU A 158 -5.23 -18.56 3.36
C GLU A 158 -5.38 -19.93 4.06
N ASP A 159 -4.28 -20.64 4.33
CA ASP A 159 -4.27 -21.96 4.99
C ASP A 159 -3.60 -21.96 6.39
N GLY A 160 -3.23 -20.79 6.91
CA GLY A 160 -2.50 -20.66 8.16
C GLY A 160 -0.98 -20.87 8.08
N THR A 161 -0.38 -21.02 6.89
CA THR A 161 1.08 -21.18 6.70
C THR A 161 1.77 -19.95 6.11
N GLU A 162 3.08 -19.80 6.36
CA GLU A 162 3.89 -18.69 5.83
C GLU A 162 4.07 -18.70 4.30
N ASN A 163 3.79 -19.83 3.65
CA ASN A 163 3.97 -20.04 2.21
C ASN A 163 2.68 -19.87 1.39
N SER A 164 1.60 -19.43 2.03
CA SER A 164 0.30 -19.25 1.37
C SER A 164 -0.02 -17.78 1.09
N PRO A 165 -0.95 -17.50 0.16
CA PRO A 165 -1.34 -16.14 -0.19
C PRO A 165 -1.81 -15.35 1.03
N ILE A 166 -1.48 -14.05 1.05
CA ILE A 166 -2.14 -13.13 1.97
C ILE A 166 -3.57 -12.89 1.52
N VAL A 167 -4.48 -12.94 2.48
CA VAL A 167 -5.82 -12.36 2.38
C VAL A 167 -6.01 -11.30 3.45
N ILE A 168 -6.58 -10.15 3.07
CA ILE A 168 -7.20 -9.24 4.02
C ILE A 168 -8.51 -9.87 4.47
N THR A 169 -8.65 -10.12 5.77
CA THR A 169 -9.85 -10.73 6.37
C THR A 169 -10.80 -9.69 6.97
N SER A 170 -10.28 -8.53 7.35
CA SER A 170 -11.07 -7.41 7.87
C SER A 170 -10.39 -6.08 7.57
N LEU A 171 -11.22 -5.06 7.33
CA LEU A 171 -10.84 -3.66 7.25
C LEU A 171 -11.89 -2.84 7.99
N ASP A 172 -11.53 -2.32 9.16
CA ASP A 172 -12.30 -1.27 9.83
C ASP A 172 -11.70 0.08 9.45
N ILE A 173 -12.38 0.82 8.59
CA ILE A 173 -11.96 2.13 8.10
C ILE A 173 -12.92 3.21 8.61
N ASP A 174 -12.36 4.30 9.12
CA ASP A 174 -13.02 5.55 9.47
C ASP A 174 -12.45 6.68 8.60
N PHE A 175 -13.24 7.72 8.33
CA PHE A 175 -12.83 8.84 7.48
C PHE A 175 -13.50 10.16 7.86
N THR A 176 -12.86 11.26 7.47
CA THR A 176 -13.37 12.64 7.55
C THR A 176 -12.93 13.41 6.32
N LEU A 177 -13.69 14.42 5.89
CA LEU A 177 -13.32 15.32 4.80
C LEU A 177 -13.74 16.76 5.12
N GLU A 178 -13.01 17.75 4.62
CA GLU A 178 -13.36 19.16 4.81
C GLU A 178 -14.24 19.72 3.69
N GLY A 179 -14.18 19.13 2.49
CA GLY A 179 -14.97 19.60 1.34
C GLY A 179 -15.48 18.48 0.46
N PHE A 180 -16.67 18.71 -0.09
CA PHE A 180 -17.41 17.80 -0.94
C PHE A 180 -18.03 18.62 -2.07
N LYS A 181 -17.94 18.11 -3.30
CA LYS A 181 -18.64 18.68 -4.44
C LYS A 181 -19.10 17.58 -5.38
N ALA A 182 -20.37 17.60 -5.78
CA ALA A 182 -20.94 16.60 -6.66
C ALA A 182 -21.74 17.21 -7.81
N ASN A 183 -21.90 16.45 -8.89
CA ASN A 183 -22.80 16.78 -9.99
C ASN A 183 -23.33 15.48 -10.59
N PHE A 184 -24.65 15.33 -10.64
CA PHE A 184 -25.38 14.18 -11.16
C PHE A 184 -26.25 14.62 -12.35
N ALA A 185 -25.81 14.31 -13.57
CA ALA A 185 -26.54 14.69 -14.78
C ALA A 185 -27.79 13.84 -14.97
N ASN A 186 -28.93 14.49 -15.26
CA ASN A 186 -30.27 13.89 -15.39
C ASN A 186 -30.90 13.36 -14.08
N ILE A 187 -30.41 13.74 -12.90
CA ILE A 187 -31.11 13.45 -11.64
C ILE A 187 -32.51 14.10 -11.64
N LEU A 188 -33.53 13.33 -11.24
CA LEU A 188 -34.96 13.66 -11.40
C LEU A 188 -35.38 14.02 -12.85
N GLY A 189 -34.67 13.52 -13.86
CA GLY A 189 -34.88 13.87 -15.27
C GLY A 189 -34.22 15.18 -15.71
N GLY A 190 -33.43 15.82 -14.84
CA GLY A 190 -32.67 17.04 -15.15
C GLY A 190 -33.50 18.33 -15.11
N GLY A 191 -33.03 19.35 -15.83
CA GLY A 191 -33.60 20.70 -15.80
C GLY A 191 -33.65 21.28 -14.38
N ALA A 192 -34.60 22.18 -14.12
CA ALA A 192 -34.69 22.89 -12.84
C ALA A 192 -34.86 21.97 -11.61
N ALA A 193 -35.42 20.77 -11.76
CA ALA A 193 -35.51 19.79 -10.67
C ALA A 193 -34.14 19.16 -10.39
N GLY A 194 -33.42 18.75 -11.44
CA GLY A 194 -32.05 18.24 -11.32
C GLY A 194 -31.07 19.30 -10.80
N ASP A 195 -31.18 20.55 -11.25
CA ASP A 195 -30.36 21.66 -10.78
C ASP A 195 -30.59 21.94 -9.27
N LEU A 196 -31.86 21.93 -8.83
CA LEU A 196 -32.22 22.11 -7.42
C LEU A 196 -31.68 20.98 -6.53
N ILE A 197 -31.83 19.72 -6.95
CA ILE A 197 -31.30 18.58 -6.19
C ILE A 197 -29.77 18.59 -6.15
N ASN A 198 -29.10 18.95 -7.25
CA ASN A 198 -27.65 19.12 -7.24
C ASN A 198 -27.23 20.24 -6.27
N SER A 199 -27.93 21.38 -6.20
CA SER A 199 -27.66 22.40 -5.17
C SER A 199 -27.77 21.81 -3.77
N ILE A 200 -28.90 21.18 -3.44
CA ILE A 200 -29.15 20.60 -2.11
C ILE A 200 -28.07 19.57 -1.73
N ILE A 201 -27.63 18.73 -2.67
CA ILE A 201 -26.56 17.75 -2.45
C ILE A 201 -25.22 18.45 -2.17
N ASN A 202 -24.88 19.54 -2.87
CA ASN A 202 -23.64 20.28 -2.61
C ASN A 202 -23.71 21.09 -1.30
N ASP A 203 -24.85 21.72 -1.03
CA ASP A 203 -25.08 22.56 0.15
C ASP A 203 -25.08 21.76 1.47
N ASN A 204 -25.46 20.47 1.43
CA ASN A 204 -25.61 19.60 2.60
C ASN A 204 -24.72 18.33 2.54
N GLY A 205 -23.80 18.24 1.58
CA GLY A 205 -23.10 16.99 1.24
C GLY A 205 -22.29 16.38 2.38
N LEU A 206 -21.66 17.22 3.22
CA LEU A 206 -20.93 16.77 4.40
C LEU A 206 -21.85 16.16 5.47
N ASP A 207 -23.03 16.76 5.69
CA ASP A 207 -24.02 16.23 6.63
C ASP A 207 -24.63 14.92 6.13
N ILE A 208 -24.92 14.83 4.81
CA ILE A 208 -25.36 13.59 4.16
C ILE A 208 -24.31 12.49 4.35
N ILE A 209 -23.04 12.76 4.07
CA ILE A 209 -21.97 11.77 4.29
C ILE A 209 -21.82 11.39 5.77
N SER A 210 -21.96 12.35 6.68
CA SER A 210 -21.91 12.07 8.13
C SER A 210 -23.10 11.24 8.61
N GLN A 211 -24.26 11.34 7.95
CA GLN A 211 -25.43 10.53 8.22
C GLN A 211 -25.21 9.08 7.75
N TYR A 212 -24.95 8.87 6.46
CA TYR A 212 -24.74 7.53 5.86
C TYR A 212 -23.34 6.95 6.13
N LYS A 213 -22.68 7.39 7.20
CA LYS A 213 -21.26 7.14 7.42
C LYS A 213 -20.96 5.65 7.60
N GLU A 214 -21.79 4.91 8.34
CA GLU A 214 -21.55 3.48 8.58
C GLU A 214 -21.79 2.62 7.32
N GLU A 215 -22.79 2.98 6.51
CA GLU A 215 -23.05 2.36 5.21
C GLU A 215 -21.87 2.60 4.25
N ILE A 216 -21.36 3.83 4.18
CA ILE A 216 -20.21 4.20 3.36
C ILE A 216 -18.94 3.49 3.84
N ARG A 217 -18.67 3.43 5.16
CA ARG A 217 -17.55 2.66 5.74
C ARG A 217 -17.65 1.17 5.36
N SER A 218 -18.84 0.58 5.48
CA SER A 218 -19.09 -0.83 5.12
C SER A 218 -18.87 -1.10 3.64
N PHE A 219 -19.31 -0.17 2.78
CA PHE A 219 -19.15 -0.25 1.33
C PHE A 219 -17.69 -0.12 0.89
N ILE A 220 -16.95 0.86 1.43
CA ILE A 220 -15.50 1.03 1.17
C ILE A 220 -14.74 -0.21 1.63
N SER A 221 -15.01 -0.71 2.85
CA SER A 221 -14.37 -1.90 3.40
C SER A 221 -14.52 -3.12 2.48
N LYS A 222 -15.76 -3.46 2.09
CA LYS A 222 -16.04 -4.60 1.21
C LYS A 222 -15.39 -4.45 -0.17
N THR A 223 -15.50 -3.26 -0.76
CA THR A 223 -14.94 -2.97 -2.09
C THR A 223 -13.42 -3.09 -2.10
N PHE A 224 -12.75 -2.52 -1.08
CA PHE A 224 -11.30 -2.58 -0.93
C PHE A 224 -10.80 -4.01 -0.68
N ILE A 225 -11.45 -4.76 0.23
CA ILE A 225 -11.09 -6.16 0.51
C ILE A 225 -11.21 -7.01 -0.76
N GLY A 226 -12.31 -6.89 -1.51
CA GLY A 226 -12.48 -7.59 -2.78
C GLY A 226 -11.41 -7.24 -3.80
N PHE A 227 -11.17 -5.94 -4.01
CA PHE A 227 -10.18 -5.43 -4.95
C PHE A 227 -8.74 -5.89 -4.62
N VAL A 228 -8.34 -5.83 -3.35
CA VAL A 228 -6.99 -6.22 -2.94
C VAL A 228 -6.82 -7.74 -2.95
N ASN A 229 -7.78 -8.50 -2.43
CA ASN A 229 -7.66 -9.97 -2.38
C ASN A 229 -7.64 -10.59 -3.78
N GLU A 230 -8.40 -10.07 -4.76
CA GLU A 230 -8.31 -10.49 -6.17
C GLU A 230 -6.88 -10.38 -6.73
N ARG A 231 -6.11 -9.38 -6.28
CA ARG A 231 -4.74 -9.11 -6.75
C ARG A 231 -3.66 -9.80 -5.90
N LEU A 232 -3.92 -10.04 -4.61
CA LEU A 232 -2.96 -10.71 -3.71
C LEU A 232 -3.06 -12.24 -3.71
N GLN A 233 -4.09 -12.83 -4.33
CA GLN A 233 -4.30 -14.28 -4.46
C GLN A 233 -3.07 -15.10 -4.94
N SER A 234 -2.11 -14.49 -5.63
CA SER A 234 -0.90 -15.16 -6.14
C SER A 234 0.38 -14.85 -5.34
N TYR A 235 0.31 -14.09 -4.23
CA TYR A 235 1.48 -13.59 -3.52
C TYR A 235 1.48 -13.92 -2.03
N THR A 236 2.55 -14.58 -1.59
CA THR A 236 2.81 -14.83 -0.17
C THR A 236 3.26 -13.56 0.55
N LEU A 237 3.12 -13.53 1.88
CA LEU A 237 3.68 -12.46 2.72
C LEU A 237 5.17 -12.26 2.43
N LYS A 238 5.91 -13.36 2.26
CA LYS A 238 7.34 -13.31 1.99
C LYS A 238 7.66 -12.65 0.65
N GLU A 239 6.94 -12.97 -0.43
CA GLU A 239 7.19 -12.36 -1.76
C GLU A 239 6.87 -10.88 -1.77
N ILE A 240 5.78 -10.49 -1.08
CA ILE A 240 5.43 -9.08 -0.85
C ILE A 240 6.57 -8.39 -0.07
N LEU A 241 7.01 -8.93 1.07
CA LEU A 241 8.10 -8.35 1.87
C LEU A 241 9.47 -8.34 1.14
N ASP A 242 9.78 -9.35 0.32
CA ASP A 242 10.98 -9.41 -0.53
C ASP A 242 10.91 -8.31 -1.62
N TYR A 243 9.78 -8.15 -2.31
CA TYR A 243 9.54 -7.12 -3.34
C TYR A 243 9.66 -5.70 -2.79
N LEU A 244 9.14 -5.48 -1.58
CA LEU A 244 9.14 -4.20 -0.89
C LEU A 244 10.48 -3.90 -0.20
N GLY A 245 11.46 -4.81 -0.29
CA GLY A 245 12.82 -4.63 0.24
C GLY A 245 12.93 -4.70 1.76
N VAL A 246 11.90 -5.25 2.43
CA VAL A 246 11.81 -5.40 3.89
C VAL A 246 12.79 -6.45 4.38
N ILE A 247 12.76 -7.61 3.71
CA ILE A 247 13.69 -8.69 3.97
C ILE A 247 15.01 -8.34 3.28
N ARG A 248 15.99 -7.85 4.06
CA ARG A 248 17.36 -7.71 3.56
C ARG A 248 17.89 -9.09 3.18
N SER A 249 17.93 -9.38 1.87
CA SER A 249 18.62 -10.55 1.32
C SER A 249 20.12 -10.45 1.60
N SER A 250 20.48 -10.86 2.82
CA SER A 250 21.82 -10.79 3.37
C SER A 250 22.65 -11.94 2.82
N ARG A 251 22.90 -11.91 1.49
CA ARG A 251 23.91 -12.74 0.83
C ARG A 251 25.30 -12.26 1.23
N MET A 252 25.62 -12.44 2.52
CA MET A 252 26.95 -12.30 3.07
C MET A 252 27.84 -13.30 2.31
N ARG A 253 28.72 -12.80 1.43
CA ARG A 253 29.72 -13.65 0.78
C ARG A 253 30.71 -14.12 1.84
N VAL A 254 30.43 -15.28 2.42
CA VAL A 254 31.41 -16.02 3.23
C VAL A 254 32.49 -16.54 2.27
N THR A 255 33.48 -15.71 2.00
CA THR A 255 34.72 -16.14 1.35
C THR A 255 35.44 -17.06 2.33
N VAL A 256 35.15 -18.37 2.26
CA VAL A 256 35.90 -19.39 2.98
C VAL A 256 37.32 -19.39 2.42
N LEU A 257 38.22 -18.69 3.10
CA LEU A 257 39.65 -18.77 2.83
C LEU A 257 40.12 -20.18 3.21
N ARG A 258 40.16 -21.07 2.20
CA ARG A 258 40.79 -22.38 2.31
C ARG A 258 42.23 -22.17 2.82
N ARG A 259 42.51 -22.62 4.05
CA ARG A 259 43.89 -22.83 4.49
C ARG A 259 44.53 -23.86 3.56
N SER A 260 45.50 -23.43 2.75
CA SER A 260 46.36 -24.34 2.00
C SER A 260 47.24 -25.11 2.98
N SER A 261 47.11 -26.43 3.00
CA SER A 261 47.87 -27.32 3.87
C SER A 261 49.26 -27.63 3.30
N GLY A 262 50.30 -27.22 4.04
CA GLY A 262 51.65 -27.83 4.02
C GLY A 262 52.75 -27.07 3.25
N PRO A 263 54.02 -27.47 3.42
CA PRO A 263 54.55 -28.43 4.39
C PRO A 263 55.44 -27.77 5.48
N THR A 264 55.90 -28.58 6.44
CA THR A 264 56.79 -28.21 7.54
C THR A 264 58.19 -27.77 7.10
N SER A 265 58.72 -26.67 7.66
CA SER A 265 60.15 -26.52 7.98
C SER A 265 60.38 -25.44 9.06
N SER A 266 61.55 -25.48 9.69
CA SER A 266 61.90 -24.81 10.94
C SER A 266 62.60 -23.45 10.77
N GLY A 267 62.34 -22.50 11.68
CA GLY A 267 63.11 -21.26 11.81
C GLY A 267 62.46 -20.27 12.79
N PRO A 268 63.22 -19.55 13.65
CA PRO A 268 62.65 -18.73 14.70
C PRO A 268 62.17 -17.36 14.22
N THR A 269 61.20 -16.87 14.98
CA THR A 269 60.51 -15.58 14.97
C THR A 269 61.32 -14.35 14.53
N ASN A 270 60.74 -13.52 13.66
CA ASN A 270 60.94 -12.07 13.70
C ASN A 270 59.71 -11.34 13.14
N VAL A 271 59.08 -10.48 13.95
CA VAL A 271 57.90 -9.71 13.57
C VAL A 271 58.35 -8.36 13.00
N LEU A 272 58.11 -8.13 11.72
CA LEU A 272 58.38 -6.87 11.04
C LEU A 272 57.10 -6.31 10.43
N TYR A 273 56.42 -5.43 11.16
CA TYR A 273 55.33 -4.62 10.63
C TYR A 273 55.87 -3.68 9.54
N LYS A 274 55.44 -3.87 8.29
CA LYS A 274 55.72 -2.91 7.21
C LYS A 274 54.45 -2.14 6.86
N ARG A 275 54.40 -0.86 7.23
CA ARG A 275 53.37 0.09 6.79
C ARG A 275 53.41 0.24 5.26
N ALA A 276 52.25 0.31 4.63
CA ALA A 276 52.12 0.72 3.24
C ALA A 276 51.75 2.21 3.14
N PRO A 277 52.45 3.01 2.31
CA PRO A 277 51.97 4.32 1.83
C PRO A 277 51.26 4.18 0.46
N PRO A 278 50.56 5.23 -0.02
CA PRO A 278 49.38 5.05 -0.89
C PRO A 278 49.56 5.40 -2.38
N SER A 279 48.52 5.03 -3.16
CA SER A 279 48.02 5.67 -4.38
C SER A 279 48.95 5.90 -5.59
N GLY A 280 48.54 5.44 -6.78
CA GLY A 280 49.16 5.81 -8.05
C GLY A 280 48.40 5.30 -9.28
N THR A 281 47.72 6.20 -9.99
CA THR A 281 47.02 5.98 -11.26
C THR A 281 47.98 5.75 -12.44
N GLY A 282 47.60 4.94 -13.44
CA GLY A 282 48.42 4.78 -14.65
C GLY A 282 47.83 3.92 -15.78
N ARG A 283 47.44 4.57 -16.89
CA ARG A 283 47.00 4.04 -18.20
C ARG A 283 47.82 2.84 -18.74
N SER A 284 47.20 1.94 -19.53
CA SER A 284 47.22 2.06 -21.01
C SER A 284 46.50 0.93 -21.78
N LEU A 285 46.05 1.30 -22.98
CA LEU A 285 45.33 0.55 -24.01
C LEU A 285 46.03 -0.73 -24.53
N LYS A 286 45.24 -1.65 -25.12
CA LYS A 286 45.60 -2.36 -26.36
C LYS A 286 44.38 -2.64 -27.25
N THR A 287 44.61 -2.65 -28.55
CA THR A 287 43.64 -2.65 -29.67
C THR A 287 43.56 -4.02 -30.37
N LEU A 288 42.45 -4.27 -31.09
CA LEU A 288 42.28 -5.11 -32.31
C LEU A 288 40.77 -5.11 -32.65
N SER A 289 40.22 -4.44 -33.67
CA SER A 289 40.38 -4.55 -35.15
C SER A 289 39.74 -5.81 -35.77
N GLY A 290 38.62 -5.65 -36.50
CA GLY A 290 38.05 -6.71 -37.37
C GLY A 290 36.67 -6.38 -38.01
N ARG A 291 36.66 -6.07 -39.31
CA ARG A 291 35.52 -5.85 -40.25
C ARG A 291 34.35 -6.86 -40.09
N ALA A 292 33.05 -6.56 -40.29
CA ALA A 292 32.31 -5.71 -41.25
C ALA A 292 32.03 -6.32 -42.65
N PHE A 293 30.77 -6.75 -42.90
CA PHE A 293 30.00 -6.84 -44.18
C PHE A 293 28.56 -7.23 -43.78
N LEU A 294 27.43 -6.52 -44.02
CA LEU A 294 26.78 -5.83 -45.17
C LEU A 294 25.94 -6.72 -46.13
N GLY A 295 24.62 -6.48 -46.12
CA GLY A 295 23.64 -6.79 -47.19
C GLY A 295 22.86 -8.11 -47.07
N ASN A 296 21.58 -8.22 -47.49
CA ASN A 296 20.58 -7.18 -47.78
C ASN A 296 19.15 -7.78 -47.88
N VAL A 297 18.14 -6.97 -47.54
CA VAL A 297 16.75 -6.84 -48.09
C VAL A 297 16.11 -7.98 -48.93
N THR A 298 14.89 -8.40 -48.55
CA THR A 298 13.59 -8.42 -49.32
C THR A 298 12.51 -9.05 -48.40
N ASP A 299 11.46 -8.33 -47.98
CA ASP A 299 10.15 -8.14 -48.64
C ASP A 299 9.26 -9.41 -48.65
N GLY A 300 8.08 -9.33 -48.01
CA GLY A 300 7.10 -10.42 -47.84
C GLY A 300 5.82 -9.89 -47.17
N VAL A 301 4.63 -10.34 -47.61
CA VAL A 301 3.38 -9.53 -47.48
C VAL A 301 2.10 -10.37 -47.25
N SER A 302 1.20 -9.83 -46.42
CA SER A 302 -0.27 -10.03 -46.37
C SER A 302 -0.91 -11.27 -45.68
N THR A 303 -1.97 -10.95 -44.90
CA THR A 303 -3.23 -11.68 -44.67
C THR A 303 -3.24 -13.17 -44.27
N HIS A 304 -3.76 -13.44 -43.07
CA HIS A 304 -5.17 -13.84 -42.94
C HIS A 304 -5.79 -13.30 -41.64
#